data_AF-A0A2R7MWZ8-F1
#
_entry.id   AF-A0A2R7MWZ8-F1
#
_cell.length_a   1.000
_cell.length_b   1.000
_cell.length_c   1.000
_cell.angle_alpha   90.00
_cell.angle_beta   90.00
_cell.angle_gamma   90.00
#
_symmetry.space_group_name_H-M   'P 1'
#
loop_
_entity.id
_entity.type
_entity.pdbx_description
1 polymer ?
#
loop_
_entity_poly.entity_id
_entity_poly.type
_entity_poly.pdbx_seq_one_letter_code
_entity_poly.pdbx_strand_id
1 'polypeptide(L)' 'MGVENQFYIKKDIINKKIEKIITYLRANYLLPIDEQLNWKILLEQKTIGKYKSQKAEVSYGGRNWIA' A
#
# COMPACT_ATOMS: atom_id res chain seq x y z
N MET A 1 18.40 -16.89 -7.04
CA MET A 1 18.36 -16.21 -5.72
C MET A 1 17.40 -15.03 -5.85
N GLY A 2 16.16 -15.23 -5.44
CA GLY A 2 15.10 -14.21 -5.57
C GLY A 2 15.02 -13.32 -4.34
N VAL A 3 14.39 -12.16 -4.49
CA VAL A 3 13.86 -11.41 -3.34
C VAL A 3 12.89 -12.35 -2.63
N GLU A 4 13.05 -12.53 -1.32
CA GLU A 4 12.14 -13.40 -0.57
C GLU A 4 10.73 -12.80 -0.64
N ASN A 5 9.68 -13.63 -0.71
CA ASN A 5 8.28 -13.20 -0.85
C ASN A 5 7.71 -12.46 0.38
N GLN A 6 8.57 -11.86 1.19
CA GLN A 6 8.23 -11.12 2.40
C GLN A 6 8.09 -9.64 2.04
N PHE A 7 6.85 -9.15 2.03
CA PHE A 7 6.55 -7.74 1.80
C PHE A 7 5.97 -7.14 3.08
N TYR A 8 6.80 -6.38 3.81
CA TYR A 8 6.35 -5.66 4.99
C TYR A 8 6.26 -4.17 4.71
N ILE A 9 5.29 -3.53 5.34
CA ILE A 9 5.17 -2.07 5.39
C ILE A 9 5.37 -1.63 6.83
N LYS A 10 6.37 -0.78 7.05
CA LYS A 10 6.60 -0.09 8.32
C LYS A 10 5.98 1.29 8.25
N LYS A 11 5.19 1.65 9.26
CA LYS A 11 4.54 2.96 9.38
C LYS A 11 4.99 3.63 10.67
N ASP A 12 5.67 4.75 10.55
CA ASP A 12 5.90 5.69 11.64
C ASP A 12 4.79 6.74 11.61
N ILE A 13 3.82 6.58 12.51
CA ILE A 13 2.63 7.44 12.58
C ILE A 13 2.99 8.82 13.10
N ILE A 14 3.97 8.92 14.00
CA ILE A 14 4.37 10.18 14.63
C ILE A 14 5.03 11.07 13.58
N ASN A 15 5.96 10.51 12.81
CA ASN A 15 6.70 11.24 11.78
C ASN A 15 6.07 11.19 10.39
N LYS A 16 4.91 10.53 10.24
CA LYS A 16 4.21 10.30 8.96
C LYS A 16 5.10 9.67 7.88
N LYS A 17 6.01 8.77 8.26
CA LYS A 17 6.89 8.06 7.33
C LYS A 17 6.38 6.65 7.07
N ILE A 18 6.44 6.24 5.81
CA ILE A 18 6.08 4.89 5.39
C ILE A 18 7.27 4.29 4.64
N GLU A 19 7.67 3.09 5.00
CA GLU A 19 8.80 2.39 4.38
C GLU A 19 8.35 0.98 3.98
N LYS A 20 8.67 0.57 2.76
CA LYS A 20 8.61 -0.82 2.33
C LYS A 20 9.88 -1.53 2.75
N ILE A 21 9.74 -2.65 3.44
CA ILE A 21 10.88 -3.52 3.77
C ILE A 21 10.99 -4.56 2.67
N ILE A 22 12.17 -4.65 2.06
CA ILE A 22 12.50 -5.65 1.05
C ILE A 22 13.65 -6.51 1.57
N THR A 23 13.41 -7.82 1.69
CA THR A 23 14.44 -8.79 2.05
C THR A 23 15.14 -9.29 0.81
N TYR A 24 16.43 -9.01 0.69
CA TYR A 24 17.27 -9.54 -0.38
C TYR A 24 18.51 -10.20 0.21
N LEU A 25 18.68 -11.49 -0.10
CA LEU A 25 19.71 -12.35 0.49
C LEU A 25 19.58 -12.41 2.02
N ARG A 26 20.50 -11.77 2.76
CA ARG A 26 20.51 -11.73 4.24
C ARG A 26 20.34 -10.32 4.79
N ALA A 27 19.91 -9.37 3.96
CA ALA A 27 19.76 -7.97 4.33
C ALA A 27 18.34 -7.47 4.07
N ASN A 28 17.88 -6.58 4.96
CA ASN A 28 16.64 -5.84 4.80
C ASN A 28 16.95 -4.43 4.32
N TYR A 29 16.32 -4.04 3.23
CA TYR A 29 16.39 -2.69 2.70
C TYR A 29 15.09 -1.96 3.02
N LEU A 30 15.22 -0.71 3.48
CA LEU A 30 14.10 0.19 3.70
C LEU A 30 13.98 1.11 2.49
N LEU A 31 12.86 1.01 1.79
CA LEU A 31 12.53 1.88 0.67
C LEU A 31 11.43 2.84 1.13
N PRO A 32 11.70 4.15 1.23
CA PRO A 32 10.67 5.12 1.60
C PRO A 32 9.56 5.16 0.53
N ILE A 33 8.33 5.33 0.97
CA ILE A 33 7.17 5.64 0.12
C ILE A 33 6.86 7.10 0.36
N ASP A 34 7.44 7.97 -0.47
CA ASP A 34 7.26 9.42 -0.39
C ASP A 34 6.06 9.89 -1.23
N GLU A 35 5.53 9.04 -2.12
CA GLU A 35 4.37 9.37 -2.92
C GLU A 35 3.11 9.47 -2.04
N GLN A 36 2.40 10.59 -2.15
CA GLN A 36 1.10 10.74 -1.51
C GLN A 36 0.05 9.87 -2.21
N LEU A 37 -0.56 8.96 -1.46
CA LEU A 37 -1.67 8.12 -1.95
C LEU A 37 -2.98 8.93 -1.97
N ASN A 38 -3.24 9.58 -3.09
CA ASN A 38 -4.45 10.38 -3.31
C ASN A 38 -5.64 9.50 -3.73
N TRP A 39 -6.29 8.89 -2.74
CA TRP A 39 -7.48 8.07 -2.98
C TRP A 39 -8.67 8.92 -3.45
N LYS A 40 -9.25 8.54 -4.59
CA LYS A 40 -10.50 9.07 -5.10
C LYS A 40 -11.65 8.15 -4.70
N ILE A 41 -12.51 8.62 -3.81
CA ILE A 41 -13.72 7.90 -3.42
C ILE A 41 -14.77 8.06 -4.53
N LEU A 42 -15.26 6.94 -5.06
CA LEU A 42 -16.32 6.92 -6.06
C LEU A 42 -17.69 6.73 -5.38
N LEU A 43 -18.79 6.94 -6.10
CA LEU A 43 -20.15 6.76 -5.56
C LEU A 43 -20.61 5.29 -5.55
N GLU A 44 -19.93 4.41 -6.28
CA GLU A 44 -20.27 2.99 -6.38
C GLU A 44 -20.10 2.27 -5.02
N GLN A 45 -21.21 1.83 -4.44
CA GLN A 45 -21.25 1.10 -3.17
C GLN A 45 -21.65 -0.35 -3.37
N LYS A 46 -21.12 -1.23 -2.51
CA LYS A 46 -21.47 -2.65 -2.49
C LYS A 46 -21.41 -3.20 -1.06
N THR A 47 -22.30 -4.13 -0.74
CA THR A 47 -22.19 -4.91 0.49
C THR A 47 -21.23 -6.09 0.27
N ILE A 48 -20.18 -6.18 1.08
CA ILE A 48 -19.21 -7.29 1.09
C ILE A 48 -19.30 -7.97 2.47
N GLY A 49 -19.80 -9.20 2.50
CA GLY A 49 -20.16 -9.86 3.76
C GLY A 49 -21.22 -9.06 4.51
N LYS A 50 -20.86 -8.53 5.69
CA LYS A 50 -21.72 -7.68 6.53
C LYS A 50 -21.42 -6.18 6.43
N TYR A 51 -20.46 -5.78 5.59
CA TYR A 51 -19.97 -4.41 5.53
C TYR A 51 -20.46 -3.69 4.27
N LYS A 52 -21.03 -2.50 4.46
CA LYS A 52 -21.21 -1.56 3.34
C LYS A 52 -19.85 -0.99 2.97
N SER A 53 -19.44 -1.22 1.73
CA SER A 53 -18.15 -0.81 1.20
C SER A 53 -18.36 0.21 0.10
N GLN A 54 -17.43 1.16 -0.02
CA GLN A 54 -17.42 2.22 -1.02
C GLN A 54 -16.17 2.07 -1.88
N LYS A 55 -16.35 2.04 -3.20
CA LYS A 55 -15.25 1.92 -4.14
C LYS A 55 -14.32 3.13 -4.07
N ALA A 56 -13.02 2.89 -4.09
CA ALA A 56 -12.00 3.92 -4.16
C ALA A 56 -10.92 3.57 -5.20
N GLU A 57 -10.34 4.58 -5.83
CA GLU A 57 -9.29 4.42 -6.84
C GLU A 57 -8.04 5.23 -6.47
N VAL A 58 -6.86 4.71 -6.77
CA VAL A 58 -5.59 5.44 -6.62
C VAL A 58 -4.59 5.02 -7.69
N SER A 59 -3.81 5.98 -8.18
CA SER A 59 -2.66 5.71 -9.03
C SER A 59 -1.40 5.64 -8.17
N TYR A 60 -0.71 4.50 -8.18
CA TYR A 60 0.49 4.26 -7.38
C TYR A 60 1.42 3.25 -8.04
N GLY A 61 2.73 3.52 -8.03
CA GLY A 61 3.75 2.63 -8.60
C GLY A 61 3.58 2.37 -10.10
N GLY A 62 3.12 3.37 -10.85
CA GLY A 62 2.85 3.24 -12.30
C GLY A 62 1.61 2.40 -12.65
N ARG A 63 0.74 2.09 -11.67
CA ARG A 63 -0.48 1.30 -11.86
C ARG A 63 -1.69 2.00 -11.23
N ASN A 64 -2.88 1.61 -11.68
CA ASN A 64 -4.14 2.02 -11.07
C ASN A 64 -4.67 0.89 -10.19
N TRP A 65 -5.06 1.25 -8.97
CA TRP A 65 -5.56 0.34 -7.95
C TRP A 65 -7.01 0.69 -7.62
N ILE A 66 -7.80 -0.34 -7.34
CA ILE A 66 -9.20 -0.23 -6.90
C ILE A 66 -9.31 -0.95 -5.55
N ALA A 67 -9.96 -0.29 -4.59
CA ALA A 67 -10.28 -0.82 -3.27
C ALA A 67 -11.80 -0.78 -3.02
#